data_AF-A0A961AWE9-F1
#
_entry.id   AF-A0A961AWE9-F1
#
_cell.length_a   1.000
_cell.length_b   1.000
_cell.length_c   1.000
_cell.angle_alpha   90.00
_cell.angle_beta   90.00
_cell.angle_gamma   90.00
#
_symmetry.space_group_name_H-M   'P 1'
#
loop_
_entity.id
_entity.type
_entity.pdbx_description
1 polymer ?
#
loop_
_entity_poly.entity_id
_entity_poly.type
_entity_poly.pdbx_seq_one_letter_code
_entity_poly.pdbx_strand_id
1 'polypeptide(L)'
;PAVPEVSDPDWGRDPIDDFVLAGIDGAELSPTEDAPPATLLPRLFIDLIGLPPTAEQVAAFTTEFETDGQQAVERWVDDLLASPQFGERWGRHWLDVARYGESNGNDGLSRNPSFPHAWRYRDYVIDAFNRDLPYDRFVTEQIAGDQLPAENDAEHDRQIVATGFLAIGAKPAKAMNDN
;
A
#
# COMPACT_ATOMS: atom_id res chain seq x y z
N PRO A 1 26.14 5.71 -2.49
CA PRO A 1 26.63 6.92 -3.21
C PRO A 1 27.05 7.95 -2.16
N ALA A 2 27.93 8.90 -2.49
CA ALA A 2 28.20 10.03 -1.59
C ALA A 2 27.01 11.00 -1.61
N VAL A 3 26.74 11.66 -0.48
CA VAL A 3 25.71 12.71 -0.37
C VAL A 3 26.13 13.90 -1.27
N PRO A 4 25.25 14.41 -2.15
CA PRO A 4 25.61 15.48 -3.06
C PRO A 4 25.78 16.83 -2.32
N GLU A 5 26.56 17.73 -2.90
CA GLU A 5 26.57 19.13 -2.48
C GLU A 5 25.35 19.83 -3.10
N VAL A 6 24.59 20.55 -2.27
CA VAL A 6 23.32 21.19 -2.63
C VAL A 6 23.36 22.69 -2.37
N SER A 7 22.48 23.43 -3.05
CA SER A 7 22.40 24.89 -2.96
C SER A 7 21.94 25.40 -1.59
N ASP A 8 21.06 24.66 -0.93
CA ASP A 8 20.50 24.97 0.40
C ASP A 8 20.55 23.74 1.34
N PRO A 9 21.59 23.60 2.16
CA PRO A 9 21.74 22.47 3.08
C PRO A 9 20.69 22.41 4.21
N ASP A 10 19.95 23.50 4.46
CA ASP A 10 18.96 23.58 5.54
C ASP A 10 17.53 23.25 5.03
N TRP A 11 17.34 23.05 3.74
CA TRP A 11 16.05 22.71 3.14
C TRP A 11 15.60 21.27 3.45
N GLY A 12 16.54 20.33 3.40
CA GLY A 12 16.29 18.91 3.65
C GLY A 12 16.13 18.59 5.13
N ARG A 13 15.33 17.58 5.46
CA ARG A 13 15.20 17.04 6.83
C ARG A 13 16.18 15.91 7.08
N ASP A 14 16.51 15.14 6.05
CA ASP A 14 17.48 14.06 6.12
C ASP A 14 18.39 14.00 4.87
N PRO A 15 19.50 13.25 4.90
CA PRO A 15 20.46 13.20 3.78
C PRO A 15 19.90 12.63 2.46
N ILE A 16 18.70 12.03 2.47
CA ILE A 16 18.01 11.57 1.26
C ILE A 16 17.42 12.78 0.53
N ASP A 17 16.94 13.79 1.26
CA ASP A 17 16.40 15.03 0.67
C ASP A 17 17.46 15.77 -0.15
N ASP A 18 18.74 15.68 0.22
CA ASP A 18 19.84 16.26 -0.56
C ASP A 18 19.91 15.69 -1.99
N PHE A 19 19.55 14.42 -2.19
CA PHE A 19 19.48 13.83 -3.53
C PHE A 19 18.31 14.38 -4.34
N VAL A 20 17.21 14.74 -3.68
CA VAL A 20 16.07 15.40 -4.32
C VAL A 20 16.44 16.83 -4.69
N LEU A 21 17.04 17.57 -3.76
CA LEU A 21 17.47 18.95 -3.98
C LEU A 21 18.54 19.06 -5.06
N ALA A 22 19.53 18.16 -5.09
CA ALA A 22 20.51 18.11 -6.17
C ALA A 22 19.86 17.92 -7.55
N GLY A 23 18.76 17.15 -7.62
CA GLY A 23 17.97 17.01 -8.84
C GLY A 23 17.23 18.29 -9.24
N ILE A 24 16.66 19.00 -8.26
CA ILE A 24 15.98 20.29 -8.46
C ILE A 24 16.99 21.37 -8.90
N ASP A 25 18.13 21.47 -8.22
CA ASP A 25 19.24 22.37 -8.53
C ASP A 25 19.76 22.14 -9.95
N GLY A 26 19.98 20.87 -10.31
CA GLY A 26 20.43 20.47 -11.65
C GLY A 26 19.43 20.80 -12.76
N ALA A 27 18.16 21.00 -12.42
CA ALA A 27 17.10 21.44 -13.33
C ALA A 27 16.90 22.97 -13.32
N GLU A 28 17.72 23.73 -12.57
CA GLU A 28 17.61 25.17 -12.39
C GLU A 28 16.23 25.59 -11.84
N LEU A 29 15.63 24.74 -11.00
CA LEU A 29 14.36 24.98 -10.32
C LEU A 29 14.59 25.33 -8.85
N SER A 30 13.54 25.79 -8.18
CA SER A 30 13.54 25.99 -6.73
C SER A 30 12.44 25.14 -6.09
N PRO A 31 12.67 24.59 -4.88
CA PRO A 31 11.63 23.87 -4.15
C PRO A 31 10.42 24.76 -3.87
N THR A 32 9.24 24.14 -3.83
CA THR A 32 8.01 24.80 -3.41
C THR A 32 7.87 24.79 -1.88
N GLU A 33 7.18 25.78 -1.33
CA GLU A 33 6.83 25.82 0.10
C GLU A 33 5.95 24.63 0.51
N ASP A 34 6.06 24.24 1.78
CA ASP A 34 5.23 23.19 2.37
C ASP A 34 3.73 23.55 2.30
N ALA A 35 2.90 22.53 2.10
CA ALA A 35 1.45 22.73 2.04
C ALA A 35 0.92 23.20 3.41
N PRO A 36 -0.02 24.16 3.45
CA PRO A 36 -0.63 24.58 4.71
C PRO A 36 -1.43 23.42 5.33
N PRO A 37 -1.64 23.41 6.66
CA PRO A 37 -2.25 22.27 7.37
C PRO A 37 -3.62 21.84 6.83
N ALA A 38 -4.45 22.82 6.47
CA ALA A 38 -5.77 22.60 5.87
C ALA A 38 -5.73 21.90 4.50
N THR A 39 -4.57 21.89 3.82
CA THR A 39 -4.33 21.17 2.57
C THR A 39 -3.54 19.88 2.79
N LEU A 40 -2.63 19.87 3.78
CA LEU A 40 -1.79 18.72 4.09
C LEU A 40 -2.62 17.53 4.61
N LEU A 41 -3.50 17.76 5.61
CA LEU A 41 -4.26 16.66 6.20
C LEU A 41 -5.17 15.92 5.20
N PRO A 42 -5.95 16.61 4.34
CA PRO A 42 -6.76 15.90 3.35
C PRO A 42 -5.93 15.05 2.37
N ARG A 43 -4.71 15.47 2.03
CA ARG A 43 -3.80 14.67 1.18
C ARG A 43 -3.36 13.41 1.91
N LEU A 44 -2.87 13.53 3.14
CA LEU A 44 -2.47 12.38 3.96
C LEU A 44 -3.59 11.34 4.08
N PHE A 45 -4.80 11.80 4.37
CA PHE A 45 -5.98 10.94 4.48
C PHE A 45 -6.32 10.20 3.18
N ILE A 46 -6.39 10.91 2.06
CA ILE A 46 -6.72 10.29 0.77
C ILE A 46 -5.60 9.36 0.29
N ASP A 47 -4.34 9.74 0.49
CA ASP A 47 -3.20 8.97 0.02
C ASP A 47 -3.01 7.68 0.85
N LEU A 48 -3.09 7.79 2.18
CA LEU A 48 -2.82 6.66 3.08
C LEU A 48 -4.02 5.72 3.22
N ILE A 49 -5.23 6.27 3.38
CA ILE A 49 -6.41 5.46 3.73
C ILE A 49 -7.56 5.59 2.72
N GLY A 50 -7.45 6.45 1.71
CA GLY A 50 -8.44 6.58 0.63
C GLY A 50 -9.75 7.27 1.01
N LEU A 51 -9.85 7.82 2.23
CA LEU A 51 -11.05 8.47 2.76
C LEU A 51 -10.74 9.93 3.12
N PRO A 52 -11.67 10.88 2.94
CA PRO A 52 -11.47 12.26 3.37
C PRO A 52 -11.52 12.38 4.92
N PRO A 53 -10.80 13.34 5.52
CA PRO A 53 -10.91 13.63 6.94
C PRO A 53 -12.25 14.32 7.27
N THR A 54 -12.68 14.24 8.53
CA THR A 54 -13.79 15.05 9.03
C THR A 54 -13.36 16.50 9.28
N ALA A 55 -14.33 17.42 9.35
CA ALA A 55 -14.05 18.82 9.69
C ALA A 55 -13.41 18.97 11.08
N GLU A 56 -13.80 18.11 12.04
CA GLU A 56 -13.24 18.09 13.39
C GLU A 56 -11.78 17.64 13.37
N GLN A 57 -11.44 16.62 12.57
CA GLN A 57 -10.06 16.16 12.39
C GLN A 57 -9.18 17.24 11.76
N VAL A 58 -9.67 17.96 10.75
CA VAL A 58 -8.95 19.09 10.14
C VAL A 58 -8.68 20.20 11.15
N ALA A 59 -9.67 20.55 11.97
CA ALA A 59 -9.52 21.58 13.00
C ALA A 59 -8.52 21.16 14.10
N ALA A 60 -8.58 19.90 14.55
CA ALA A 60 -7.66 19.34 15.52
C ALA A 60 -6.21 19.36 15.01
N PHE A 61 -5.98 18.81 13.81
CA PHE A 61 -4.66 18.81 13.19
C PHE A 61 -4.11 20.21 12.97
N THR A 62 -4.93 21.17 12.53
CA THR A 62 -4.47 22.55 12.31
C THR A 62 -3.96 23.17 13.60
N THR A 63 -4.68 22.96 14.72
CA THR A 63 -4.28 23.45 16.04
C THR A 63 -3.01 22.78 16.54
N GLU A 64 -2.90 21.45 16.38
CA GLU A 64 -1.72 20.69 16.76
C GLU A 64 -0.50 21.07 15.92
N PHE A 65 -0.68 21.28 14.61
CA PHE A 65 0.39 21.67 13.70
C PHE A 65 0.95 23.06 14.03
N GLU A 66 0.11 24.01 14.46
CA GLU A 66 0.58 25.34 14.90
C GLU A 66 1.51 25.26 16.12
N THR A 67 1.33 24.25 16.98
CA THR A 67 2.11 24.09 18.22
C THR A 67 3.32 23.18 18.03
N ASP A 68 3.13 22.04 17.37
CA ASP A 68 4.08 20.94 17.31
C ASP A 68 4.68 20.71 15.91
N GLY A 69 4.17 21.41 14.90
CA GLY A 69 4.65 21.35 13.51
C GLY A 69 4.76 19.92 12.99
N GLN A 70 5.98 19.54 12.61
CA GLN A 70 6.28 18.23 12.03
C GLN A 70 5.94 17.05 12.97
N GLN A 71 6.04 17.22 14.29
CA GLN A 71 5.69 16.14 15.22
C GLN A 71 4.19 15.83 15.20
N ALA A 72 3.34 16.82 14.87
CA ALA A 72 1.92 16.57 14.64
C ALA A 72 1.70 15.74 13.38
N VAL A 73 2.45 16.03 12.30
CA VAL A 73 2.39 15.26 11.05
C VAL A 73 2.73 13.80 11.31
N GLU A 74 3.83 13.53 12.00
CA GLU A 74 4.29 12.16 12.31
C GLU A 74 3.23 11.36 13.07
N ARG A 75 2.65 11.93 14.13
CA ARG A 75 1.59 11.25 14.91
C ARG A 75 0.35 10.93 14.08
N TRP A 76 -0.11 11.89 13.26
CA TRP A 76 -1.27 11.64 12.39
C TRP A 76 -0.97 10.61 11.31
N VAL A 77 0.25 10.60 10.77
CA VAL A 77 0.68 9.56 9.82
C VAL A 77 0.69 8.19 10.50
N ASP A 78 1.28 8.07 11.69
CA ASP A 78 1.30 6.81 12.45
C ASP A 78 -0.12 6.28 12.72
N ASP A 79 -1.04 7.15 13.14
CA ASP A 79 -2.45 6.81 13.38
C ASP A 79 -3.15 6.33 12.09
N LEU A 80 -2.87 6.97 10.95
CA LEU A 80 -3.43 6.60 9.66
C LEU A 80 -2.88 5.25 9.16
N LEU A 81 -1.56 5.03 9.29
CA LEU A 81 -0.90 3.77 8.95
C LEU A 81 -1.40 2.61 9.82
N ALA A 82 -1.71 2.86 11.09
CA ALA A 82 -2.27 1.88 12.01
C ALA A 82 -3.77 1.60 11.78
N SER A 83 -4.46 2.39 10.95
CA SER A 83 -5.88 2.22 10.71
C SER A 83 -6.18 1.02 9.79
N PRO A 84 -7.30 0.29 9.98
CA PRO A 84 -7.66 -0.83 9.10
C PRO A 84 -7.78 -0.44 7.62
N GLN A 85 -8.18 0.81 7.36
CA GLN A 85 -8.37 1.35 6.01
C GLN A 85 -7.06 1.49 5.23
N PHE A 86 -5.91 1.55 5.92
CA PHE A 86 -4.61 1.53 5.27
C PHE A 86 -4.43 0.26 4.42
N GLY A 87 -4.65 -0.92 5.02
CA GLY A 87 -4.58 -2.19 4.31
C GLY A 87 -5.64 -2.34 3.22
N GLU A 88 -6.84 -1.77 3.39
CA GLU A 88 -7.87 -1.73 2.33
C GLU A 88 -7.40 -0.89 1.13
N ARG A 89 -6.82 0.29 1.40
CA ARG A 89 -6.30 1.22 0.39
C ARG A 89 -5.12 0.63 -0.36
N TRP A 90 -4.11 0.14 0.35
CA TRP A 90 -2.88 -0.37 -0.25
C TRP A 90 -3.03 -1.79 -0.80
N GLY A 91 -3.84 -2.61 -0.15
CA GLY A 91 -4.20 -3.94 -0.66
C GLY A 91 -4.86 -3.88 -2.02
N ARG A 92 -5.68 -2.86 -2.31
CA ARG A 92 -6.24 -2.63 -3.65
C ARG A 92 -5.16 -2.54 -4.73
N HIS A 93 -4.10 -1.77 -4.50
CA HIS A 93 -3.02 -1.60 -5.48
C HIS A 93 -2.34 -2.93 -5.79
N TRP A 94 -2.13 -3.77 -4.78
CA TRP A 94 -1.61 -5.12 -4.99
C TRP A 94 -2.58 -6.01 -5.75
N LEU A 95 -3.87 -5.99 -5.38
CA LEU A 95 -4.91 -6.79 -6.02
C LEU A 95 -5.09 -6.43 -7.51
N ASP A 96 -4.89 -5.17 -7.88
CA ASP A 96 -4.87 -4.72 -9.27
C ASP A 96 -3.70 -5.38 -10.04
N VAL A 97 -2.50 -5.43 -9.45
CA VAL A 97 -1.30 -6.06 -10.05
C VAL A 97 -1.46 -7.59 -10.12
N ALA A 98 -1.99 -8.20 -9.06
CA ALA A 98 -2.28 -9.63 -9.00
C ALA A 98 -3.45 -10.05 -9.91
N ARG A 99 -4.10 -9.09 -10.58
CA ARG A 99 -5.29 -9.31 -11.42
C ARG A 99 -6.39 -10.06 -10.69
N TYR A 100 -6.59 -9.69 -9.43
CA TYR A 100 -7.64 -10.25 -8.60
C TYR A 100 -8.99 -10.16 -9.32
N GLY A 101 -9.72 -11.27 -9.32
CA GLY A 101 -11.06 -11.35 -9.88
C GLY A 101 -11.89 -12.34 -9.09
N GLU A 102 -13.16 -12.02 -8.88
CA GLU A 102 -14.10 -12.91 -8.19
C GLU A 102 -14.73 -13.95 -9.15
N SER A 103 -14.25 -13.97 -10.40
CA SER A 103 -14.62 -14.93 -11.43
C SER A 103 -13.48 -15.09 -12.44
N ASN A 104 -13.54 -16.12 -13.28
CA ASN A 104 -12.54 -16.34 -14.33
C ASN A 104 -12.68 -15.39 -15.54
N GLY A 105 -13.63 -14.45 -15.51
CA GLY A 105 -13.94 -13.56 -16.63
C GLY A 105 -14.58 -14.31 -17.80
N ASN A 106 -14.45 -13.76 -19.01
CA ASN A 106 -14.85 -14.50 -20.22
C ASN A 106 -13.81 -15.57 -20.53
N ASP A 107 -14.17 -16.83 -20.33
CA ASP A 107 -13.29 -17.96 -20.61
C ASP A 107 -13.12 -18.28 -22.12
N GLY A 108 -13.71 -17.49 -23.01
CA GLY A 108 -13.70 -17.73 -24.46
C GLY A 108 -14.77 -18.71 -24.93
N LEU A 109 -15.59 -19.23 -24.01
CA LEU A 109 -16.77 -20.07 -24.28
C LEU A 109 -18.05 -19.40 -23.74
N SER A 110 -18.00 -18.08 -23.51
CA SER A 110 -19.08 -17.28 -22.93
C SER A 110 -19.51 -17.74 -21.53
N ARG A 111 -18.62 -18.39 -20.78
CA ARG A 111 -18.85 -18.74 -19.37
C ARG A 111 -18.04 -17.82 -18.49
N ASN A 112 -18.58 -17.56 -17.29
CA ASN A 112 -17.96 -16.74 -16.27
C ASN A 112 -18.20 -17.35 -14.87
N PRO A 113 -17.72 -18.57 -14.57
CA PRO A 113 -17.81 -19.13 -13.22
C PRO A 113 -17.17 -18.21 -12.19
N SER A 114 -17.93 -17.90 -11.14
CA SER A 114 -17.44 -17.22 -9.95
C SER A 114 -16.48 -18.09 -9.16
N PHE A 115 -15.59 -17.46 -8.41
CA PHE A 115 -14.75 -18.07 -7.39
C PHE A 115 -15.37 -17.76 -6.01
N PRO A 116 -16.19 -18.67 -5.42
CA PRO A 116 -16.97 -18.38 -4.20
C PRO A 116 -16.12 -18.02 -2.96
N HIS A 117 -14.81 -18.26 -3.04
CA HIS A 117 -13.86 -18.08 -1.95
C HIS A 117 -12.71 -17.13 -2.30
N ALA A 118 -12.78 -16.40 -3.44
CA ALA A 118 -11.75 -15.44 -3.83
C ALA A 118 -11.52 -14.36 -2.76
N TRP A 119 -12.59 -13.97 -2.06
CA TRP A 119 -12.53 -12.99 -0.97
C TRP A 119 -11.50 -13.34 0.11
N ARG A 120 -11.20 -14.62 0.34
CA ARG A 120 -10.18 -15.02 1.32
C ARG A 120 -8.80 -14.50 0.96
N TYR A 121 -8.44 -14.54 -0.32
CA TYR A 121 -7.17 -14.01 -0.79
C TYR A 121 -7.15 -12.47 -0.74
N ARG A 122 -8.27 -11.82 -1.07
CA ARG A 122 -8.41 -10.35 -0.88
C ARG A 122 -8.15 -9.98 0.58
N ASP A 123 -8.82 -10.66 1.50
CA ASP A 123 -8.72 -10.37 2.93
C ASP A 123 -7.31 -10.69 3.45
N TYR A 124 -6.68 -11.78 2.98
CA TYR A 124 -5.26 -12.06 3.25
C TYR A 124 -4.34 -10.91 2.82
N VAL A 125 -4.53 -10.34 1.63
CA VAL A 125 -3.71 -9.22 1.15
C VAL A 125 -3.91 -8.00 2.05
N ILE A 126 -5.16 -7.65 2.37
CA ILE A 126 -5.48 -6.54 3.28
C ILE A 126 -4.82 -6.74 4.66
N ASP A 127 -4.94 -7.94 5.22
CA ASP A 127 -4.36 -8.31 6.51
C ASP A 127 -2.82 -8.36 6.47
N ALA A 128 -2.20 -8.66 5.33
CA ALA A 128 -0.75 -8.63 5.17
C ALA A 128 -0.22 -7.19 5.24
N PHE A 129 -0.90 -6.22 4.60
CA PHE A 129 -0.55 -4.81 4.71
C PHE A 129 -0.78 -4.27 6.12
N ASN A 130 -1.93 -4.56 6.74
CA ASN A 130 -2.25 -4.08 8.09
C ASN A 130 -1.33 -4.64 9.18
N ARG A 131 -0.75 -5.83 8.98
CA ARG A 131 0.23 -6.43 9.91
C ARG A 131 1.67 -6.06 9.61
N ASP A 132 1.91 -5.23 8.60
CA ASP A 132 3.25 -4.90 8.09
C ASP A 132 4.08 -6.17 7.82
N LEU A 133 3.48 -7.12 7.10
CA LEU A 133 4.15 -8.38 6.80
C LEU A 133 5.39 -8.09 5.93
N PRO A 134 6.59 -8.57 6.31
CA PRO A 134 7.79 -8.35 5.52
C PRO A 134 7.59 -8.75 4.06
N TYR A 135 8.03 -7.90 3.13
CA TYR A 135 7.74 -8.08 1.71
C TYR A 135 8.23 -9.43 1.17
N ASP A 136 9.42 -9.87 1.58
CA ASP A 136 9.98 -11.17 1.24
C ASP A 136 9.08 -12.32 1.71
N ARG A 137 8.55 -12.23 2.94
CA ARG A 137 7.61 -13.19 3.47
C ARG A 137 6.27 -13.15 2.73
N PHE A 138 5.74 -11.96 2.48
CA PHE A 138 4.49 -11.75 1.74
C PHE A 138 4.52 -12.39 0.36
N VAL A 139 5.62 -12.20 -0.40
CA VAL A 139 5.80 -12.82 -1.71
C VAL A 139 6.00 -14.33 -1.60
N THR A 140 6.76 -14.78 -0.61
CA THR A 140 7.02 -16.22 -0.39
C THR A 140 5.72 -16.97 -0.08
N GLU A 141 4.87 -16.46 0.81
CA GLU A 141 3.56 -17.06 1.13
C GLU A 141 2.67 -17.15 -0.12
N GLN A 142 2.71 -16.17 -1.02
CA GLN A 142 1.91 -16.17 -2.24
C GLN A 142 2.36 -17.19 -3.30
N ILE A 143 3.67 -17.47 -3.38
CA ILE A 143 4.22 -18.39 -4.39
C ILE A 143 4.28 -19.84 -3.89
N ALA A 144 4.54 -20.03 -2.59
CA ALA A 144 4.85 -21.34 -2.03
C ALA A 144 4.22 -21.59 -0.65
N GLY A 145 3.20 -20.83 -0.25
CA GLY A 145 2.56 -20.95 1.06
C GLY A 145 2.06 -22.35 1.39
N ASP A 146 1.62 -23.13 0.41
CA ASP A 146 1.22 -24.53 0.58
C ASP A 146 2.38 -25.50 0.89
N GLN A 147 3.62 -25.05 0.68
CA GLN A 147 4.85 -25.80 0.95
C GLN A 147 5.58 -25.28 2.20
N LEU A 148 5.12 -24.19 2.81
CA LEU A 148 5.76 -23.63 3.99
C LEU A 148 5.42 -24.44 5.25
N PRO A 149 6.37 -24.60 6.18
CA PRO A 149 6.03 -25.09 7.51
C PRO A 149 5.16 -24.06 8.23
N ALA A 150 4.23 -24.55 9.05
CA ALA A 150 3.36 -23.75 9.89
C ALA A 150 3.47 -24.20 11.35
N GLU A 151 3.48 -23.25 12.27
CA GLU A 151 3.55 -23.55 13.71
C GLU A 151 2.19 -23.96 14.29
N ASN A 152 1.10 -23.56 13.65
CA ASN A 152 -0.28 -23.83 14.07
C ASN A 152 -1.25 -23.80 12.88
N ASP A 153 -2.48 -24.28 13.10
CA ASP A 153 -3.51 -24.40 12.07
C ASP A 153 -3.88 -23.03 11.45
N ALA A 154 -3.92 -21.96 12.24
CA ALA A 154 -4.25 -20.63 11.73
C ALA A 154 -3.18 -20.09 10.77
N GLU A 155 -1.91 -20.36 11.07
CA GLU A 155 -0.82 -20.05 10.17
C GLU A 155 -0.87 -20.90 8.90
N HIS A 156 -1.10 -22.21 9.04
CA HIS A 156 -1.23 -23.11 7.88
C HIS A 156 -2.35 -22.62 6.96
N ASP A 157 -3.52 -22.31 7.50
CA ASP A 157 -4.66 -21.79 6.73
C ASP A 157 -4.33 -20.47 6.04
N ARG A 158 -3.64 -19.54 6.73
CA ARG A 158 -3.17 -18.28 6.13
C ARG A 158 -2.25 -18.53 4.94
N GLN A 159 -1.25 -19.39 5.11
CA GLN A 159 -0.27 -19.72 4.07
C GLN A 159 -0.95 -20.40 2.86
N ILE A 160 -1.94 -21.28 3.09
CA ILE A 160 -2.76 -21.88 2.03
C ILE A 160 -3.62 -20.84 1.31
N VAL A 161 -4.22 -19.89 2.03
CA VAL A 161 -5.00 -18.81 1.41
C VAL A 161 -4.10 -17.91 0.54
N ALA A 162 -2.86 -17.65 0.98
CA ALA A 162 -1.91 -16.82 0.26
C ALA A 162 -1.59 -17.35 -1.14
N THR A 163 -1.48 -18.68 -1.32
CA THR A 163 -1.25 -19.30 -2.64
C THR A 163 -2.42 -19.13 -3.61
N GLY A 164 -3.55 -18.59 -3.15
CA GLY A 164 -4.61 -18.06 -3.99
C GLY A 164 -4.11 -17.10 -5.08
N PHE A 165 -2.97 -16.44 -4.90
CA PHE A 165 -2.27 -15.63 -5.90
C PHE A 165 -2.10 -16.37 -7.26
N LEU A 166 -1.78 -17.66 -7.23
CA LEU A 166 -1.58 -18.48 -8.44
C LEU A 166 -2.91 -18.94 -9.08
N ALA A 167 -3.98 -18.92 -8.29
CA ALA A 167 -5.26 -19.48 -8.66
C ALA A 167 -6.23 -18.43 -9.20
N ILE A 168 -6.20 -17.22 -8.64
CA ILE A 168 -7.20 -16.17 -8.84
C ILE A 168 -6.88 -15.31 -10.08
N GLY A 169 -7.93 -14.83 -10.75
CA GLY A 169 -7.84 -13.95 -11.90
C GLY A 169 -8.46 -14.54 -13.17
N ALA A 170 -8.49 -13.75 -14.23
CA ALA A 170 -9.07 -14.15 -15.50
C ALA A 170 -8.24 -15.25 -16.18
N LYS A 171 -8.88 -16.38 -16.48
CA LYS A 171 -8.23 -17.54 -17.12
C LYS A 171 -9.02 -17.97 -18.36
N PRO A 172 -8.48 -17.83 -19.59
CA PRO A 172 -9.15 -18.31 -20.79
C PRO A 172 -9.14 -19.84 -20.84
N ALA A 173 -10.22 -20.45 -21.32
CA ALA A 173 -10.36 -21.92 -21.42
C ALA A 173 -9.26 -22.55 -22.30
N LYS A 174 -8.72 -21.81 -23.28
CA LYS A 174 -7.60 -22.28 -24.10
C LYS A 174 -6.33 -22.52 -23.28
N ALA A 175 -6.09 -21.75 -22.22
CA ALA A 175 -4.94 -21.94 -21.32
C ALA A 175 -5.10 -23.17 -20.40
N MET A 176 -6.28 -23.78 -20.35
CA MET A 176 -6.56 -24.96 -19.52
C MET A 176 -6.41 -26.29 -20.27
N ASN A 177 -6.37 -26.28 -21.61
CA ASN A 177 -6.42 -27.49 -22.44
C ASN A 177 -5.06 -27.95 -23.00
N ASP A 178 -3.98 -27.18 -22.79
CA ASP A 178 -2.64 -27.48 -23.31
C ASP A 178 -1.63 -27.93 -22.21
N ASN A 179 -2.11 -28.24 -21.00
CA ASN A 179 -1.31 -28.79 -19.89
C ASN A 179 -1.69 -30.23 -19.56
#